data_AF-A0A1H8YE13-F1
#
_entry.id   AF-A0A1H8YE13-F1
#
_cell.length_a   1.000
_cell.length_b   1.000
_cell.length_c   1.000
_cell.angle_alpha   90.00
_cell.angle_beta   90.00
_cell.angle_gamma   90.00
#
_symmetry.space_group_name_H-M   'P 1'
#
loop_
_entity.id
_entity.type
_entity.pdbx_description
1 polymer ?
#
loop_
_entity_poly.entity_id
_entity_poly.type
_entity_poly.pdbx_seq_one_letter_code
_entity_poly.pdbx_strand_id
1 'polypeptide(L)'
;MGCDTFYYHGYTEVWLDRRWIKATPAFNKELTERFGLKPLDWDGTSDSIYHPFDLGGRRHMEYLAYRGVFADIPFDEIRSAFRHYYPSMTRAQEEMPLGGDFGAEGAAEAIKK
;
A
#
# COMPACT_ATOMS: atom_id res chain seq x y z
N MET A 1 3.20 -9.34 -10.28
CA MET A 1 2.11 -8.66 -11.01
C MET A 1 2.35 -8.56 -12.52
N GLY A 2 3.61 -8.62 -13.00
CA GLY A 2 3.88 -8.53 -14.44
C GLY A 2 3.84 -7.11 -15.01
N CYS A 3 3.60 -6.11 -14.16
CA CYS A 3 3.68 -4.68 -14.49
C CYS A 3 4.23 -3.90 -13.28
N ASP A 4 4.55 -2.64 -13.52
CA ASP A 4 5.01 -1.64 -12.55
C ASP A 4 3.88 -0.80 -11.94
N THR A 5 2.66 -0.91 -12.48
CA THR A 5 1.49 -0.15 -12.03
C THR A 5 0.72 -0.90 -10.95
N PHE A 6 0.50 -0.26 -9.80
CA PHE A 6 -0.39 -0.73 -8.75
C PHE A 6 -1.75 -0.01 -8.84
N TYR A 7 -2.76 -0.66 -9.42
CA TYR A 7 -4.00 -0.01 -9.90
C TYR A 7 -4.93 0.50 -8.78
N TYR A 8 -4.82 -0.04 -7.57
CA TYR A 8 -5.50 0.46 -6.38
C TYR A 8 -4.52 0.51 -5.23
N HIS A 9 -4.18 1.72 -4.83
CA HIS A 9 -3.52 2.01 -3.56
C HIS A 9 -4.47 2.83 -2.69
N GLY A 10 -4.46 2.58 -1.38
CA GLY A 10 -5.34 3.23 -0.43
C GLY A 10 -4.56 3.93 0.68
N TYR A 11 -5.12 5.05 1.13
CA TYR A 11 -4.77 5.73 2.37
C TYR A 11 -6.06 6.03 3.14
N THR A 12 -5.93 6.30 4.43
CA THR A 12 -7.05 6.70 5.27
C THR A 12 -7.13 8.21 5.33
N GLU A 13 -8.33 8.79 5.23
CA GLU A 13 -8.56 10.19 5.59
C GLU A 13 -9.12 10.27 7.01
N VAL A 14 -8.46 11.05 7.86
CA VAL A 14 -8.85 11.25 9.26
C VAL A 14 -9.28 12.70 9.45
N TRP A 15 -10.42 12.91 10.10
CA TRP A 15 -10.88 14.25 10.46
C TRP A 15 -10.32 14.66 11.81
N LEU A 16 -9.34 15.58 11.80
CA LEU A 16 -8.67 16.12 12.98
C LEU A 16 -8.54 17.63 12.87
N ASP A 17 -8.63 18.36 13.99
CA ASP A 17 -8.47 19.82 14.04
C ASP A 17 -9.27 20.58 12.97
N ARG A 18 -10.50 20.12 12.71
CA ARG A 18 -11.44 20.69 11.72
C ARG A 18 -10.95 20.63 10.26
N ARG A 19 -10.11 19.66 9.92
CA ARG A 19 -9.65 19.38 8.55
C ARG A 19 -9.46 17.87 8.30
N TRP A 20 -9.44 17.51 7.04
CA TRP A 20 -9.06 16.16 6.60
C TRP A 20 -7.54 16.06 6.48
N ILE A 21 -6.98 14.96 6.99
CA ILE A 21 -5.56 14.64 6.92
C ILE A 21 -5.42 13.23 6.36
N LYS A 22 -4.54 13.06 5.38
CA LYS A 22 -4.27 11.76 4.75
C LYS A 22 -3.19 11.02 5.52
N ALA A 23 -3.44 9.75 5.80
CA ALA A 23 -2.49 8.85 6.45
C ALA A 23 -2.46 7.52 5.69
N THR A 24 -1.38 7.27 4.97
CA THR A 24 -1.12 5.97 4.37
C THR A 24 -0.76 4.99 5.50
N PRO A 25 -1.48 3.86 5.63
CA PRO A 25 -1.07 2.83 6.58
C PRO A 25 0.29 2.28 6.18
N ALA A 26 1.29 2.52 7.02
CA ALA A 26 2.62 1.96 6.85
C ALA A 26 2.74 0.60 7.55
N PHE A 27 3.73 -0.19 7.14
CA PHE A 27 4.13 -1.36 7.91
C PHE A 27 4.62 -0.95 9.29
N ASN A 28 4.77 -1.91 10.20
CA ASN A 28 5.50 -1.62 11.43
C ASN A 28 6.91 -1.09 11.09
N LYS A 29 7.48 -0.36 12.03
CA LYS A 29 8.74 0.35 11.83
C LYS A 29 9.85 -0.61 11.40
N GLU A 30 9.93 -1.78 12.05
CA GLU A 30 10.94 -2.78 11.82
C GLU A 30 10.89 -3.34 10.40
N LEU A 31 9.69 -3.61 9.85
CA LEU A 31 9.54 -4.12 8.49
C LEU A 31 9.81 -3.03 7.45
N THR A 32 9.37 -1.79 7.72
CA THR A 32 9.64 -0.62 6.88
C THR A 32 11.15 -0.41 6.70
N GLU A 33 11.90 -0.45 7.80
CA GLU A 33 13.36 -0.32 7.80
C GLU A 33 14.04 -1.46 7.05
N ARG A 34 13.59 -2.71 7.25
CA ARG A 34 14.12 -3.88 6.53
C ARG A 34 13.92 -3.79 5.01
N PHE A 35 12.83 -3.17 4.56
CA PHE A 35 12.60 -2.95 3.13
C PHE A 35 13.31 -1.71 2.57
N GLY A 36 14.04 -0.96 3.40
CA GLY A 36 14.73 0.28 3.00
C GLY A 36 13.77 1.41 2.62
N LEU A 37 12.54 1.36 3.13
CA LEU A 37 11.52 2.37 2.88
C LEU A 37 11.67 3.50 3.88
N LYS A 38 11.32 4.72 3.47
CA LYS A 38 11.23 5.85 4.39
C LYS A 38 9.99 5.64 5.28
N PRO A 39 10.14 5.65 6.62
CA PRO A 39 8.99 5.67 7.52
C PRO A 39 8.05 6.81 7.17
N LEU A 40 6.75 6.50 7.16
CA LEU A 40 5.70 7.49 7.06
C LEU A 40 5.37 7.93 8.48
N ASP A 41 6.20 8.82 9.03
CA ASP A 41 5.89 9.47 10.29
C ASP A 41 4.62 10.30 10.12
N TRP A 42 3.80 10.31 11.16
CA TRP A 42 2.56 11.08 11.16
C TRP A 42 2.43 11.81 12.50
N ASP A 43 2.44 13.13 12.43
CA ASP A 43 2.33 14.03 13.57
C ASP A 43 0.87 14.47 13.85
N GLY A 44 -0.08 13.98 13.05
CA GLY A 44 -1.48 14.39 13.13
C GLY A 44 -1.74 15.81 12.58
N THR A 45 -0.75 16.48 11.99
CA THR A 45 -0.89 17.85 11.48
C THR A 45 -0.65 17.97 9.98
N SER A 46 -0.04 16.97 9.35
CA SER A 46 0.28 16.98 7.93
C SER A 46 -0.07 15.66 7.27
N ASP A 47 -0.27 15.70 5.94
CA ASP A 47 -0.49 14.49 5.16
C ASP A 47 0.75 13.59 5.22
N SER A 48 0.55 12.33 5.58
CA SER A 48 1.56 11.29 5.53
C SER A 48 1.24 10.31 4.41
N ILE A 49 1.82 10.58 3.24
CA ILE A 49 1.62 9.80 2.01
C ILE A 49 2.97 9.38 1.43
N TYR A 50 3.00 8.29 0.66
CA TYR A 50 4.22 7.85 0.00
C TYR A 50 4.89 8.93 -0.84
N HIS A 51 6.22 8.98 -0.69
CA HIS A 51 7.08 9.84 -1.48
C HIS A 51 7.54 9.14 -2.76
N PRO A 52 7.81 9.91 -3.84
CA PRO A 52 8.28 9.36 -5.10
C PRO A 52 9.64 8.70 -5.04
N PHE A 53 10.42 8.92 -3.98
CA PHE A 53 11.78 8.37 -3.83
C PHE A 53 11.99 7.70 -2.47
N ASP A 54 12.82 6.65 -2.45
CA ASP A 54 13.29 5.99 -1.22
C ASP A 54 14.47 6.75 -0.58
N LEU A 55 15.02 6.22 0.53
CA LEU A 55 16.17 6.82 1.21
C LEU A 55 17.46 6.88 0.37
N GLY A 56 17.56 6.03 -0.66
CA GLY A 56 18.67 5.99 -1.62
C GLY A 56 18.45 6.84 -2.87
N GLY A 57 17.35 7.60 -2.94
CA GLY A 57 17.00 8.43 -4.10
C GLY A 57 16.48 7.65 -5.31
N ARG A 58 16.15 6.36 -5.16
CA ARG A 58 15.54 5.55 -6.22
C ARG A 58 14.05 5.81 -6.27
N ARG A 59 13.45 5.77 -7.48
CA ARG A 59 12.00 5.85 -7.64
C ARG A 59 11.33 4.75 -6.83
N HIS A 60 10.42 5.14 -5.95
CA HIS A 60 9.71 4.25 -5.05
C HIS A 60 8.25 4.08 -5.46
N MET A 61 7.44 5.14 -5.38
CA MET A 61 6.03 5.09 -5.76
C MET A 61 5.50 6.43 -6.26
N GLU A 62 4.79 6.40 -7.38
CA GLU A 62 4.16 7.58 -7.97
C GLU A 62 2.64 7.38 -8.01
N TYR A 63 1.89 8.38 -7.55
CA TYR A 63 0.44 8.37 -7.64
C TYR A 63 0.01 8.77 -9.06
N LEU A 64 -0.43 7.79 -9.85
CA LEU A 64 -0.81 8.00 -11.25
C LEU A 64 -2.24 8.52 -11.43
N ALA A 65 -3.16 8.19 -10.52
CA ALA A 65 -4.56 8.57 -10.61
C ALA A 65 -5.21 8.66 -9.22
N TYR A 66 -6.15 9.60 -9.06
CA TYR A 66 -7.01 9.70 -7.89
C TYR A 66 -8.37 9.04 -8.17
N ARG A 67 -8.74 8.06 -7.34
CA ARG A 67 -9.98 7.28 -7.49
C ARG A 67 -11.12 7.71 -6.57
N GLY A 68 -10.94 8.75 -5.76
CA GLY A 68 -11.95 9.24 -4.81
C GLY A 68 -11.72 8.77 -3.38
N VAL A 69 -12.65 9.19 -2.50
CA VAL A 69 -12.73 8.80 -1.08
C VAL A 69 -14.05 8.07 -0.89
N PHE A 70 -13.98 6.95 -0.18
CA PHE A 70 -15.12 6.07 0.07
C PHE A 70 -15.31 5.91 1.57
N ALA A 71 -16.58 5.77 2.00
CA ALA A 71 -16.89 5.55 3.42
C ALA A 71 -16.46 4.15 3.91
N ASP A 72 -16.38 3.19 3.00
CA ASP A 72 -15.90 1.83 3.23
C ASP A 72 -15.07 1.38 2.02
N ILE A 73 -14.37 0.25 2.12
CA ILE A 73 -13.54 -0.31 1.07
C ILE A 73 -14.43 -0.68 -0.13
N PRO A 74 -14.20 -0.12 -1.34
CA PRO A 74 -14.94 -0.49 -2.55
C PRO A 74 -14.48 -1.86 -3.07
N PHE A 75 -14.78 -2.91 -2.31
CA PHE A 75 -14.21 -4.24 -2.47
C PHE A 75 -14.48 -4.83 -3.85
N ASP A 76 -15.71 -4.73 -4.35
CA ASP A 76 -16.06 -5.28 -5.66
C ASP A 76 -15.35 -4.56 -6.82
N GLU A 77 -15.15 -3.24 -6.69
CA GLU A 77 -14.44 -2.44 -7.68
C GLU A 77 -12.95 -2.83 -7.74
N ILE A 78 -12.29 -2.88 -6.58
CA ILE A 78 -10.89 -3.31 -6.44
C ILE A 78 -10.72 -4.73 -7.00
N ARG A 79 -11.59 -5.65 -6.58
CA ARG A 79 -11.54 -7.05 -7.00
C ARG A 79 -11.74 -7.21 -8.51
N SER A 80 -12.68 -6.45 -9.09
CA SER A 80 -12.88 -6.43 -10.54
C SER A 80 -11.65 -5.93 -11.29
N ALA A 81 -11.04 -4.85 -10.81
CA ALA A 81 -9.83 -4.31 -11.41
C ALA A 81 -8.64 -5.27 -11.30
N PHE A 82 -8.47 -5.95 -10.17
CA PHE A 82 -7.39 -6.92 -10.01
C PHE A 82 -7.55 -8.11 -10.96
N ARG A 83 -8.77 -8.63 -11.14
CA ARG A 83 -9.02 -9.67 -12.17
C ARG A 83 -8.70 -9.20 -13.58
N HIS A 84 -8.95 -7.92 -13.90
CA HIS A 84 -8.69 -7.36 -15.22
C HIS A 84 -7.19 -7.12 -15.46
N TYR A 85 -6.50 -6.49 -14.51
CA TYR A 85 -5.10 -6.07 -14.69
C TYR A 85 -4.08 -7.12 -14.23
N TYR A 86 -4.43 -8.01 -13.30
CA TYR A 86 -3.56 -9.03 -12.69
C TYR A 86 -4.14 -10.45 -12.74
N PRO A 87 -4.64 -10.95 -13.89
CA PRO A 87 -5.44 -12.19 -13.96
C PRO A 87 -4.71 -13.43 -13.42
N SER A 88 -3.40 -13.55 -13.63
CA SER A 88 -2.60 -14.67 -13.13
C SER A 88 -2.43 -14.67 -11.61
N MET A 89 -2.23 -13.49 -11.01
CA MET A 89 -2.12 -13.32 -9.57
C MET A 89 -3.47 -13.57 -8.90
N THR A 90 -4.55 -12.99 -9.42
CA THR A 90 -5.87 -13.09 -8.79
C THR A 90 -6.38 -14.52 -8.80
N ARG A 91 -6.18 -15.27 -9.89
CA ARG A 91 -6.53 -16.69 -9.94
C ARG A 91 -5.81 -17.51 -8.85
N ALA A 92 -4.51 -17.30 -8.69
CA ALA A 92 -3.74 -17.99 -7.66
C ALA A 92 -4.22 -17.63 -6.24
N GLN A 93 -4.57 -16.35 -5.99
CA GLN A 93 -5.08 -15.92 -4.69
C GLN A 93 -6.49 -16.47 -4.39
N GLU A 94 -7.39 -16.54 -5.37
CA GLU A 94 -8.75 -17.07 -5.19
C GLU A 94 -8.74 -18.58 -4.90
N GLU A 95 -7.70 -19.31 -5.33
CA GLU A 95 -7.49 -20.73 -5.06
C GLU A 95 -6.77 -21.00 -3.71
N MET A 96 -6.22 -19.96 -3.06
CA MET A 96 -5.50 -20.09 -1.78
C MET A 96 -6.44 -20.10 -0.57
N PRO A 97 -6.19 -20.96 0.43
CA PRO A 97 -6.92 -20.89 1.69
C PRO A 97 -6.61 -19.58 2.42
N LEU A 98 -7.63 -19.02 3.08
CA LEU A 98 -7.45 -17.89 3.99
C LEU A 98 -6.53 -18.31 5.14
N GLY A 99 -5.34 -17.69 5.18
CA GLY A 99 -4.28 -17.93 6.15
C GLY A 99 -3.02 -17.17 5.75
N GLY A 100 -2.05 -17.08 6.66
CA GLY A 100 -0.78 -16.39 6.43
C GLY A 100 -0.32 -15.60 7.65
N ASP A 101 0.98 -15.32 7.69
CA ASP A 101 1.59 -14.42 8.67
C ASP A 101 2.34 -13.34 7.89
N PHE A 102 1.68 -12.20 7.72
CA PHE A 102 2.21 -11.08 6.95
C PHE A 102 3.57 -10.58 7.50
N GLY A 103 3.77 -10.65 8.82
CA GLY A 103 5.01 -10.23 9.46
C GLY A 103 6.16 -11.20 9.16
N ALA A 104 5.92 -12.50 9.34
CA ALA A 104 6.92 -13.53 9.06
C ALA A 104 7.26 -13.61 7.55
N GLU A 105 6.25 -13.55 6.69
CA GLU A 105 6.41 -13.56 5.23
C GLU A 105 7.16 -12.32 4.74
N GLY A 106 6.76 -11.13 5.20
CA GLY A 106 7.44 -9.89 4.87
C GLY A 106 8.91 -9.90 5.32
N ALA A 107 9.19 -10.40 6.52
CA ALA A 107 10.56 -10.54 7.02
C ALA A 107 11.42 -11.49 6.16
N ALA A 108 10.84 -12.61 5.71
CA ALA A 108 11.53 -13.56 4.83
C ALA A 108 11.81 -12.96 3.43
N GLU A 109 10.89 -12.17 2.89
CA GLU A 109 11.07 -11.48 1.61
C GLU A 109 12.12 -10.38 1.68
N ALA A 110 12.20 -9.63 2.79
CA ALA A 110 13.20 -8.58 2.95
C ALA A 110 14.66 -9.10 2.90
N ILE A 111 14.90 -10.37 3.27
CA ILE A 111 16.22 -11.01 3.22
C ILE A 111 16.67 -11.35 1.78
N LYS A 112 15.72 -11.45 0.84
CA LYS A 112 16.01 -11.85 -0.56
C LYS A 112 16.44 -10.68 -1.46
N LYS A 113 16.37 -9.44 -0.97
CA LYS A 113 16.76 -8.21 -1.67
C LYS A 113 18.20 -7.82 -1.39
#